data_AF-A0A524J1L7-F1
#
_entry.id   AF-A0A524J1L7-F1
#
_cell.length_a   1.000
_cell.length_b   1.000
_cell.length_c   1.000
_cell.angle_alpha   90.00
_cell.angle_beta   90.00
_cell.angle_gamma   90.00
#
_symmetry.space_group_name_H-M   'P 1'
#
loop_
_entity.id
_entity.type
_entity.pdbx_description
1 polymer ?
#
loop_
_entity_poly.entity_id
_entity_poly.type
_entity_poly.pdbx_seq_one_letter_code
_entity_poly.pdbx_strand_id
1 'polypeptide(L)' 'MDGKGKKAKKDDRITIKIDRALGNAIGKMIQEHPEWGIGSVSEFIRRSLDREMEYRRSIGDRKVVEINLTPGRSR' A
#
# COMPACT_ATOMS: atom_id res chain seq x y z
N MET A 1 -11.60 13.01 -43.70
CA MET A 1 -11.59 13.26 -42.23
C MET A 1 -11.23 11.94 -41.54
N ASP A 2 -11.02 11.95 -40.23
CA ASP A 2 -10.68 10.81 -39.35
C ASP A 2 -9.19 10.58 -39.05
N GLY A 3 -8.54 11.64 -38.55
CA GLY A 3 -7.41 11.51 -37.66
C GLY A 3 -7.85 10.85 -36.34
N LYS A 4 -7.68 9.53 -36.22
CA LYS A 4 -7.76 8.81 -34.94
C LYS A 4 -6.67 9.34 -34.01
N GLY A 5 -7.01 10.33 -33.21
CA GLY A 5 -6.18 10.83 -32.13
C GLY A 5 -5.80 9.68 -31.21
N LYS A 6 -4.52 9.29 -31.24
CA LYS A 6 -3.92 8.42 -30.22
C LYS A 6 -4.11 9.13 -28.88
N LYS A 7 -5.06 8.68 -28.07
CA LYS A 7 -5.17 9.12 -26.67
C LYS A 7 -3.81 8.85 -26.03
N ALA A 8 -3.02 9.90 -25.79
CA ALA A 8 -1.79 9.78 -25.04
C ALA A 8 -2.14 9.12 -23.69
N LYS A 9 -1.51 7.99 -23.37
CA LYS A 9 -1.60 7.41 -22.03
C LYS A 9 -1.20 8.51 -21.07
N LYS A 10 -2.11 8.94 -20.18
CA LYS A 10 -1.79 9.89 -19.13
C LYS A 10 -0.63 9.29 -18.34
N ASP A 11 0.45 10.06 -18.21
CA ASP A 11 1.59 9.66 -17.39
C ASP A 11 1.20 9.92 -15.93
N ASP A 12 0.75 8.87 -15.23
CA ASP A 12 0.28 8.94 -13.83
C ASP A 12 1.46 8.96 -12.83
N ARG A 13 2.57 9.58 -13.20
CA ARG A 13 3.76 9.71 -12.33
C ARG A 13 3.56 10.83 -11.31
N ILE A 14 3.96 10.54 -10.07
CA ILE A 14 4.03 11.50 -8.99
C ILE A 14 5.49 11.64 -8.57
N THR A 15 5.97 12.88 -8.47
CA THR A 15 7.31 13.18 -7.98
C THR A 15 7.21 13.59 -6.51
N ILE A 16 7.83 12.81 -5.63
CA ILE A 16 7.89 13.10 -4.19
C ILE A 16 9.34 13.41 -3.83
N LYS A 17 9.57 14.54 -3.18
CA LYS A 17 10.87 14.87 -2.60
C LYS A 17 10.95 14.23 -1.22
N ILE A 18 11.96 13.39 -1.01
CA ILE A 18 12.30 12.81 0.28
C ILE A 18 13.72 13.22 0.65
N ASP A 19 14.01 13.22 1.95
CA ASP A 19 15.37 13.40 2.42
C ASP A 19 16.30 12.30 1.87
N ARG A 20 17.54 12.67 1.56
CA ARG A 20 18.52 11.76 0.95
C ARG A 20 18.90 10.63 1.90
N ALA A 21 19.08 10.91 3.18
CA ALA A 21 19.42 9.89 4.16
C ALA A 21 18.27 8.89 4.31
N LEU A 22 17.02 9.37 4.31
CA LEU A 22 15.84 8.51 4.31
C LEU A 22 15.78 7.61 3.07
N GLY A 23 15.99 8.17 1.87
CA GLY A 23 16.01 7.38 0.63
C GLY A 23 17.08 6.29 0.64
N ASN A 24 18.28 6.60 1.14
CA ASN A 24 19.37 5.63 1.29
C ASN A 24 19.06 4.55 2.32
N ALA A 25 18.47 4.92 3.46
CA ALA A 25 18.08 3.96 4.50
C ALA A 25 17.05 2.96 3.99
N ILE A 26 16.03 3.43 3.26
CA ILE A 26 15.03 2.55 2.62
C ILE A 26 15.71 1.64 1.60
N GLY A 27 16.59 2.19 0.76
CA GLY A 27 17.34 1.40 -0.23
C GLY A 27 18.15 0.26 0.41
N LYS A 28 18.82 0.56 1.54
CA LYS A 28 19.57 -0.45 2.31
C LYS A 28 18.66 -1.52 2.90
N MET A 29 17.53 -1.14 3.52
CA MET A 29 16.56 -2.10 4.04
C MET A 29 16.02 -3.04 2.95
N ILE A 30 15.74 -2.52 1.75
CA ILE A 30 15.28 -3.35 0.62
C ILE A 30 16.34 -4.40 0.24
N GLN A 31 17.62 -4.01 0.24
CA GLN A 31 18.72 -4.93 -0.05
C GLN A 31 18.92 -6.00 1.03
N GLU A 32 18.71 -5.61 2.29
CA GLU A 32 18.83 -6.51 3.45
C GLU A 32 17.66 -7.51 3.55
N HIS A 33 16.52 -7.20 2.93
CA HIS A 33 15.29 -8.00 3.00
C HIS A 33 14.75 -8.43 1.62
N PRO A 34 15.44 -9.33 0.90
CA PRO A 34 14.98 -9.82 -0.40
C PRO A 34 13.62 -10.53 -0.34
N GLU A 35 13.25 -11.07 0.82
CA GLU A 35 11.98 -11.76 1.05
C GLU A 35 10.75 -10.84 0.89
N TRP A 36 10.92 -9.52 0.94
CA TRP A 36 9.82 -8.58 0.71
C TRP A 36 9.39 -8.51 -0.76
N GLY A 37 10.25 -8.96 -1.69
CA GLY A 37 9.99 -8.88 -3.13
C GLY A 37 9.72 -7.44 -3.60
N ILE A 38 10.48 -6.48 -3.06
CA ILE A 38 10.40 -5.06 -3.41
C ILE A 38 11.66 -4.71 -4.20
N GLY A 39 11.49 -4.16 -5.41
CA GLY A 39 12.62 -3.88 -6.30
C GLY A 39 13.15 -2.45 -6.25
N SER A 40 12.43 -1.53 -5.60
CA SER A 40 12.81 -0.11 -5.60
C SER A 40 12.24 0.67 -4.41
N VAL A 41 12.87 1.81 -4.11
CA VAL A 41 12.39 2.77 -3.11
C VAL A 41 10.98 3.30 -3.44
N SER A 42 10.70 3.57 -4.71
CA SER A 42 9.36 4.04 -5.14
C SER A 42 8.29 2.98 -4.89
N GLU A 43 8.59 1.72 -5.15
CA GLU A 43 7.67 0.60 -4.86
C GLU A 43 7.44 0.44 -3.36
N PHE A 44 8.51 0.53 -2.56
CA PHE A 44 8.41 0.50 -1.09
C PHE A 44 7.47 1.60 -0.57
N ILE A 45 7.65 2.84 -1.02
CA ILE A 45 6.82 3.98 -0.61
C ILE A 45 5.37 3.75 -1.02
N ARG A 46 5.12 3.28 -2.26
CA ARG A 46 3.75 3.00 -2.73
C ARG A 46 3.05 1.98 -1.85
N ARG A 47 3.67 0.81 -1.62
CA ARG A 47 3.10 -0.26 -0.79
C ARG A 47 2.87 0.20 0.66
N SER A 48 3.79 1.01 1.20
CA SER A 48 3.68 1.57 2.54
C SER A 48 2.48 2.52 2.67
N LEU A 49 2.29 3.39 1.68
CA LEU A 49 1.13 4.29 1.62
C LEU A 49 -0.18 3.53 1.45
N ASP A 50 -0.21 2.53 0.57
CA ASP A 50 -1.40 1.68 0.37
C ASP A 50 -1.82 1.01 1.68
N ARG A 51 -0.86 0.43 2.41
CA ARG A 51 -1.09 -0.22 3.71
C ARG A 51 -1.55 0.75 4.78
N GLU A 52 -0.97 1.95 4.84
CA GLU A 52 -1.38 2.99 5.79
C GLU A 52 -2.80 3.47 5.50
N MET A 53 -3.15 3.64 4.23
CA MET A 53 -4.51 4.04 3.82
C MET A 53 -5.53 2.94 4.12
N GLU A 54 -5.19 1.67 3.89
CA GLU A 54 -6.00 0.53 4.28
C GLU A 54 -6.20 0.46 5.79
N TYR A 55 -5.12 0.63 6.57
CA TYR A 55 -5.18 0.66 8.02
C TYR A 55 -6.09 1.78 8.53
N ARG A 56 -5.95 3.01 8.01
CA ARG A 56 -6.83 4.13 8.37
C ARG A 56 -8.30 3.88 8.04
N ARG A 57 -8.59 3.26 6.89
CA ARG A 57 -9.96 2.83 6.55
C ARG A 57 -10.48 1.79 7.55
N SER A 58 -9.65 0.80 7.89
CA SER A 58 -10.01 -0.27 8.82
C SER A 58 -10.28 0.23 10.25
N ILE A 59 -9.64 1.32 10.69
CA ILE A 59 -9.90 1.92 12.00
C ILE A 59 -11.32 2.53 12.05
N GLY A 60 -11.79 3.12 10.95
CA GLY A 60 -13.16 3.63 10.84
C GLY A 60 -14.21 2.51 10.72
N ASP A 61 -13.84 1.38 10.11
CA ASP A 61 -14.74 0.26 9.81
C ASP A 61 -14.65 -0.93 10.79
N ARG A 62 -13.93 -0.80 11.92
CA ARG A 62 -13.87 -1.85 12.95
C ARG A 62 -15.24 -2.03 13.61
N LYS A 63 -16.13 -2.75 12.93
CA LYS A 63 -17.30 -3.38 13.53
C LYS A 63 -16.78 -4.42 14.52
N VAL A 64 -16.98 -4.14 15.80
CA VAL A 64 -16.87 -5.15 16.86
C VAL A 64 -17.83 -6.27 16.47
N VAL A 65 -17.30 -7.41 16.01
CA VAL A 65 -18.11 -8.61 15.84
C VAL A 65 -18.29 -9.17 17.25
N GLU A 66 -19.42 -8.85 17.86
CA GLU A 66 -19.82 -9.43 19.14
C GLU A 66 -20.14 -10.91 18.89
N ILE A 67 -19.17 -11.78 19.17
CA ILE A 67 -19.37 -13.22 19.12
C ILE A 67 -20.12 -13.61 20.40
N ASN A 68 -21.44 -13.74 20.30
CA ASN A 68 -22.25 -14.34 21.36
C ASN A 68 -21.91 -15.83 21.44
N LEU A 69 -20.99 -16.18 22.36
CA LEU A 69 -20.74 -17.55 22.78
C LEU A 69 -21.93 -18.01 23.62
N THR A 70 -23.08 -18.28 23.00
CA THR A 70 -24.13 -19.01 23.69
C THR A 70 -23.58 -20.42 23.95
N PRO A 71 -23.45 -20.87 25.22
CA PRO A 71 -23.12 -22.26 25.47
C PRO A 71 -24.22 -23.09 24.84
N GLY A 72 -23.87 -23.86 23.81
CA GLY A 72 -24.78 -24.78 23.17
C GLY A 72 -25.43 -25.63 24.25
N ARG A 73 -26.75 -25.48 24.37
CA ARG A 73 -27.61 -26.23 25.27
C ARG A 73 -27.42 -27.71 24.95
N SER A 74 -26.54 -28.38 25.68
CA SER A 74 -26.44 -29.83 25.68
C SER A 74 -27.54 -30.33 26.60
N ARG A 75 -28.59 -30.85 25.94
CA ARG A 75 -29.71 -31.66 26.44
C ARG A 75 -30.13 -31.48 27.90
#